data_AF-A0A838G937-F1
#
_entry.id   AF-A0A838G937-F1
#
_cell.length_a   1.000
_cell.length_b   1.000
_cell.length_c   1.000
_cell.angle_alpha   90.00
_cell.angle_beta   90.00
_cell.angle_gamma   90.00
#
_symmetry.space_group_name_H-M   'P 1'
#
loop_
_entity.id
_entity.type
_entity.pdbx_description
1 polymer ?
#
loop_
_entity_poly.entity_id
_entity_poly.type
_entity_poly.pdbx_seq_one_letter_code
_entity_poly.pdbx_strand_id
1 'polypeptide(L)' 'MINETLKDADAKMKKAVEVAREDFAAIRTGRANPAMFHKLTADYYGSPTPLQQLGSFTLAEPRVII' A
#
# COMPACT_ATOMS: atom_id res chain seq x y z
N MET A 1 3.00 25.54 23.50
CA MET A 1 4.39 25.10 23.73
C MET A 1 4.47 23.59 24.01
N ILE A 2 4.35 23.06 25.24
CA ILE A 2 4.53 21.59 25.49
C ILE A 2 3.44 20.72 24.84
N ASN A 3 2.16 21.13 24.93
CA ASN A 3 1.05 20.36 24.34
C ASN A 3 1.10 20.33 22.81
N GLU A 4 1.63 21.37 22.16
CA GLU A 4 1.81 21.40 20.71
C GLU A 4 2.93 20.47 20.27
N THR A 5 4.06 20.48 20.99
CA THR A 5 5.17 19.54 20.71
C THR A 5 4.75 18.09 20.91
N LEU A 6 3.89 17.79 21.89
CA LEU A 6 3.34 16.45 22.09
C LEU A 6 2.40 16.04 20.94
N LYS A 7 1.54 16.95 20.47
CA LYS A 7 0.67 16.69 19.31
C LYS A 7 1.47 16.46 18.02
N ASP A 8 2.50 17.25 17.78
CA ASP A 8 3.39 17.09 16.63
C ASP A 8 4.16 15.76 16.68
N ALA A 9 4.63 15.38 17.87
CA ALA A 9 5.30 14.09 18.07
C ALA A 9 4.34 12.93 17.79
N ASP A 10 3.11 12.96 18.33
CA ASP A 10 2.10 11.94 18.09
C ASP A 10 1.74 11.82 16.59
N ALA A 11 1.58 12.95 15.90
CA ALA A 11 1.33 12.96 14.46
C ALA A 11 2.50 12.34 13.66
N LYS A 12 3.75 12.66 14.01
CA LYS A 12 4.94 12.08 13.37
C LYS A 12 5.07 10.59 13.65
N MET A 13 4.81 10.14 14.88
CA MET A 13 4.85 8.73 15.26
C MET A 13 3.78 7.93 14.50
N LYS A 14 2.54 8.44 14.44
CA LYS A 14 1.47 7.82 13.66
C LYS A 14 1.84 7.70 12.19
N LYS A 15 2.39 8.77 11.61
CA LYS A 15 2.85 8.75 10.22
C LYS A 15 3.95 7.70 9.99
N ALA A 16 4.92 7.59 10.91
CA ALA A 16 5.97 6.59 10.81
C ALA A 16 5.43 5.15 10.85
N VAL A 17 4.44 4.88 11.72
CA VAL A 17 3.77 3.57 11.79
C VAL A 17 3.01 3.26 10.51
N GLU A 18 2.29 4.24 9.93
CA GLU A 18 1.56 4.03 8.68
C GLU A 18 2.52 3.75 7.51
N VAL A 19 3.62 4.50 7.39
CA VAL A 19 4.66 4.22 6.36
C VAL A 19 5.23 2.82 6.52
N ALA A 20 5.56 2.41 7.75
CA ALA A 20 6.05 1.06 8.00
C ALA A 20 5.01 -0.01 7.61
N ARG A 21 3.73 0.22 7.89
CA ARG A 21 2.64 -0.69 7.50
C ARG A 21 2.51 -0.80 5.97
N GLU A 22 2.59 0.32 5.25
CA GLU A 22 2.57 0.33 3.79
C GLU A 22 3.75 -0.42 3.19
N ASP A 23 4.94 -0.24 3.75
CA ASP A 23 6.13 -0.96 3.30
C ASP A 23 6.00 -2.46 3.55
N PHE A 24 5.52 -2.88 4.72
CA PHE A 24 5.27 -4.30 4.99
C PHE A 24 4.18 -4.91 4.11
N ALA A 25 3.15 -4.13 3.73
CA ALA A 25 2.11 -4.60 2.83
C ALA A 25 2.64 -4.91 1.42
N ALA A 26 3.72 -4.26 1.00
CA ALA A 26 4.40 -4.52 -0.27
C ALA A 26 5.38 -5.73 -0.21
N ILE A 27 5.72 -6.23 0.99
CA ILE A 27 6.66 -7.35 1.14
C ILE A 27 5.96 -8.67 0.81
N ARG A 28 6.60 -9.48 -0.05
CA ARG A 28 6.12 -10.82 -0.42
C ARG A 28 6.35 -11.79 0.74
N THR A 29 5.29 -12.13 1.47
CA THR A 29 5.32 -13.05 2.62
C THR A 29 5.00 -14.51 2.25
N GLY A 30 5.03 -14.86 0.96
CA GLY A 30 4.73 -16.21 0.46
C GLY A 30 3.23 -16.53 0.32
N ARG A 31 2.36 -15.69 0.87
CA ARG A 31 0.94 -15.61 0.50
C ARG A 31 0.75 -14.47 -0.49
N ALA A 32 -0.05 -14.68 -1.52
CA ALA A 32 -0.41 -13.64 -2.45
C ALA A 32 -1.34 -12.63 -1.73
N ASN A 33 -1.05 -11.34 -1.87
CA ASN A 33 -1.82 -10.25 -1.27
C ASN A 33 -2.06 -9.17 -2.34
N PRO A 34 -3.30 -8.77 -2.64
CA PRO A 34 -3.61 -7.70 -3.60
C PRO A 34 -2.79 -6.40 -3.39
N ALA A 35 -2.41 -6.08 -2.16
CA ALA A 35 -1.60 -4.91 -1.82
C ALA A 35 -0.25 -4.87 -2.57
N MET A 36 0.28 -6.03 -2.96
CA MET A 36 1.56 -6.12 -3.67
C MET A 36 1.54 -5.53 -5.09
N PHE A 37 0.36 -5.31 -5.68
CA PHE A 37 0.21 -4.68 -7.00
C PHE A 37 0.00 -3.17 -6.93
N HIS A 38 -0.09 -2.55 -5.74
CA HIS A 38 -0.40 -1.10 -5.59
C HIS A 38 0.66 -0.18 -6.21
N LYS A 39 1.90 -0.64 -6.31
CA LYS A 39 3.00 0.13 -6.90
C LYS A 39 3.12 -0.07 -8.43
N LEU A 40 2.24 -0.88 -9.04
CA LEU A 40 2.28 -1.15 -10.47
C LEU A 40 1.32 -0.25 -11.22
N THR A 41 1.87 0.39 -12.25
CA THR A 41 1.12 1.17 -13.23
C THR A 41 1.18 0.46 -14.57
N ALA A 42 0.09 0.53 -15.32
CA ALA A 42 0.04 0.11 -16.71
C ALA A 42 -0.16 1.34 -17.59
N ASP A 43 0.42 1.30 -18.79
CA ASP A 43 0.11 2.30 -19.80
C ASP A 43 -1.31 2.05 -20.31
N TYR A 44 -2.22 2.97 -19.99
CA TYR A 44 -3.60 2.95 -20.44
C TYR A 44 -3.87 4.23 -21.22
N TYR A 45 -4.05 4.09 -22.54
CA TYR A 45 -4.21 5.20 -23.48
C TYR A 45 -3.10 6.27 -23.40
N GLY A 46 -1.84 5.87 -23.22
CA GLY A 46 -0.68 6.78 -23.19
C GLY A 46 -0.44 7.44 -21.84
N SER A 47 -1.16 7.03 -20.79
CA SER A 47 -1.00 7.54 -19.42
C SER A 47 -0.74 6.40 -18.43
N PRO A 48 0.27 6.53 -17.54
CA PRO A 48 0.54 5.54 -16.51
C PRO A 48 -0.60 5.53 -15.49
N THR A 49 -1.45 4.51 -15.57
CA THR A 49 -2.64 4.34 -14.73
C THR A 49 -2.40 3.21 -13.72
N PRO A 50 -2.73 3.40 -12.42
CA PRO A 50 -2.64 2.34 -11.43
C PRO A 50 -3.50 1.13 -11.81
N LEU A 51 -2.96 -0.08 -11.70
CA LEU A 51 -3.68 -1.29 -12.08
C LEU A 51 -5.00 -1.49 -11.31
N GLN A 52 -5.09 -1.01 -10.07
CA GLN A 52 -6.30 -1.08 -9.24
C GLN A 52 -7.49 -0.33 -9.84
N GLN A 53 -7.24 0.65 -10.71
CA GLN A 53 -8.30 1.41 -11.39
C GLN A 53 -8.76 0.73 -12.68
N LEU A 54 -7.96 -0.20 -13.21
CA LEU A 54 -8.23 -0.92 -14.45
C LEU A 54 -8.90 -2.28 -14.19
N GLY A 55 -8.72 -2.86 -13.00
CA GLY A 55 -9.30 -4.15 -12.65
C GLY A 55 -9.30 -4.44 -11.15
N SER A 56 -10.06 -5.48 -10.78
CA SER A 56 -10.15 -5.98 -9.41
C SER A 56 -9.23 -7.18 -9.21
N PHE A 57 -8.52 -7.22 -8.08
CA PHE A 57 -7.71 -8.38 -7.68
C PHE A 57 -8.45 -9.18 -6.61
N THR A 58 -8.57 -10.48 -6.82
CA THR A 58 -9.21 -11.44 -5.93
C THR A 58 -8.27 -12.60 -5.63
N LEU A 59 -8.31 -13.08 -4.38
CA LEU A 59 -7.45 -14.17 -3.94
C LEU A 59 -8.20 -15.50 -4.13
N ALA A 60 -7.83 -16.27 -5.15
CA ALA A 60 -8.42 -17.60 -5.39
C ALA A 60 -7.78 -18.67 -4.48
N GLU A 61 -6.45 -18.67 -4.41
CA GLU A 61 -5.66 -19.58 -3.58
C GLU A 61 -4.50 -18.82 -2.94
N PRO A 62 -3.84 -19.34 -1.89
CA PRO A 62 -2.73 -18.66 -1.23
C PRO A 62 -1.59 -18.23 -2.16
N ARG A 63 -1.48 -18.81 -3.37
CA ARG A 63 -0.45 -18.50 -4.37
C ARG A 63 -0.99 -17.99 -5.71
N VAL A 64 -2.31 -17.84 -5.85
CA VAL A 64 -2.97 -17.45 -7.11
C VAL A 64 -3.88 -16.25 -6.88
N ILE A 65 -3.68 -15.20 -7.67
CA ILE A 65 -4.53 -14.00 -7.71
C ILE A 65 -5.16 -13.89 -9.10
N ILE A 66 -6.44 -13.55 -9.13
CA ILE A 66 -7.26 -13.31 -10.32
C ILE A 66 -7.70 -11.85 -10.33
#